data_AF-A0A8T5UV17-F1
#
_entry.id   AF-A0A8T5UV17-F1
#
_cell.length_a   1.000
_cell.length_b   1.000
_cell.length_c   1.000
_cell.angle_alpha   90.00
_cell.angle_beta   90.00
_cell.angle_gamma   90.00
#
_symmetry.space_group_name_H-M   'P 1'
#
loop_
_entity.id
_entity.type
_entity.pdbx_description
1 polymer ?
#
loop_
_entity_poly.entity_id
_entity_poly.type
_entity_poly.pdbx_seq_one_letter_code
_entity_poly.pdbx_strand_id
1 'polypeptide(L)'
;MQENENIAGGMSYRTMKGINFNQIGKYLDGNDNISSTEILEKNKNYFIASANKIIARIKLAKKRSEYGLNNNDHVRLINLKISASLRWLEKLKKDIKSDINSEFLNVKQYKKWHAVKLLPSAIEGIIITSKIKYKLLNIDSCYSGSSKQNIEEAKKYIENAEIKFLRLLNLNENSDFKQAESIRILAYNESILADKKLESFIKKKCKSKI
;
A
#
# COMPACT_ATOMS: atom_id res chain seq x y z
N MET A 1 7.86 -33.88 -14.51
CA MET A 1 6.49 -33.82 -15.07
C MET A 1 5.99 -32.40 -14.88
N GLN A 2 5.77 -31.67 -15.97
CA GLN A 2 5.29 -30.28 -15.94
C GLN A 2 3.83 -30.25 -15.50
N GLU A 3 3.56 -29.59 -14.38
CA GLU A 3 2.20 -29.25 -13.95
C GLU A 3 1.72 -28.06 -14.80
N ASN A 4 0.67 -28.26 -15.59
CA ASN A 4 0.09 -27.22 -16.44
C ASN A 4 -0.60 -26.16 -15.57
N GLU A 5 -0.05 -24.96 -15.54
CA GLU A 5 -0.62 -23.77 -14.90
C GLU A 5 -1.52 -23.05 -15.92
N ASN A 6 -2.84 -23.22 -15.83
CA ASN A 6 -3.79 -22.47 -16.65
C ASN A 6 -4.34 -21.28 -15.86
N ILE A 7 -4.26 -20.09 -16.45
CA ILE A 7 -4.65 -18.81 -15.86
C ILE A 7 -6.00 -18.38 -16.45
N ALA A 8 -7.00 -18.19 -15.59
CA ALA A 8 -8.25 -17.51 -15.92
C ALA A 8 -8.60 -16.52 -14.80
N GLY A 9 -8.90 -15.27 -15.15
CA GLY A 9 -9.34 -14.25 -14.18
C GLY A 9 -8.33 -13.82 -13.11
N GLY A 10 -7.03 -14.05 -13.32
CA GLY A 10 -5.99 -13.59 -12.38
C GLY A 10 -5.84 -14.40 -11.09
N MET A 11 -6.38 -15.63 -11.05
CA MET A 11 -6.08 -16.63 -10.02
C MET A 11 -5.21 -17.76 -10.61
N SER A 12 -4.13 -18.12 -9.91
CA SER A 12 -3.43 -19.41 -10.10
C SER A 12 -4.15 -20.44 -9.22
N TYR A 13 -4.79 -21.43 -9.85
CA TYR A 13 -5.43 -22.52 -9.12
C TYR A 13 -4.41 -23.64 -8.92
N ARG A 14 -3.77 -23.69 -7.74
CA ARG A 14 -3.21 -24.96 -7.22
C ARG A 14 -4.28 -25.61 -6.35
N THR A 15 -5.03 -26.54 -6.92
CA THR A 15 -6.00 -27.32 -6.14
C THR A 15 -5.27 -28.33 -5.26
N MET A 16 -5.41 -28.19 -3.93
CA MET A 16 -4.99 -29.22 -2.97
C MET A 16 -5.73 -30.53 -3.26
N LYS A 17 -5.09 -31.68 -3.00
CA LYS A 17 -5.72 -33.01 -3.08
C LYS A 17 -6.98 -33.02 -2.21
N GLY A 18 -8.15 -33.28 -2.81
CA GLY A 18 -9.44 -33.36 -2.11
C GLY A 18 -10.56 -32.50 -2.70
N ILE A 19 -10.29 -31.65 -3.71
CA ILE A 19 -11.35 -30.86 -4.37
C ILE A 19 -12.08 -31.71 -5.42
N ASN A 20 -13.41 -31.73 -5.35
CA ASN A 20 -14.29 -32.51 -6.22
C ASN A 20 -14.36 -31.89 -7.63
N PHE A 21 -13.77 -32.58 -8.61
CA PHE A 21 -13.71 -32.17 -10.01
C PHE A 21 -15.08 -31.94 -10.66
N ASN A 22 -16.15 -32.59 -10.19
CA ASN A 22 -17.48 -32.44 -10.79
C ASN A 22 -18.05 -31.01 -10.63
N GLN A 23 -17.67 -30.28 -9.57
CA GLN A 23 -18.11 -28.89 -9.41
C GLN A 23 -17.36 -27.94 -10.35
N ILE A 24 -16.12 -28.27 -10.72
CA ILE A 24 -15.31 -27.51 -11.69
C ILE A 24 -15.74 -27.86 -13.12
N GLY A 25 -16.12 -29.11 -13.40
CA GLY A 25 -16.69 -29.51 -14.70
C GLY A 25 -17.97 -28.73 -15.01
N LYS A 26 -18.89 -28.62 -14.04
CA LYS A 26 -20.10 -27.79 -14.17
C LYS A 26 -19.80 -26.30 -14.40
N TYR A 27 -18.67 -25.81 -13.89
CA TYR A 27 -18.17 -24.44 -14.10
C TYR A 27 -17.66 -24.22 -15.53
N LEU A 28 -17.07 -25.24 -16.17
CA LEU A 28 -16.59 -25.16 -17.55
C LEU A 28 -17.69 -25.44 -18.58
N ASP A 29 -18.66 -26.28 -18.24
CA ASP A 29 -19.70 -26.77 -19.17
C ASP A 29 -20.87 -25.80 -19.37
N GLY A 30 -20.90 -24.64 -18.69
CA GLY A 30 -21.85 -23.55 -18.97
C GLY A 30 -23.35 -23.87 -18.82
N ASN A 31 -23.70 -24.98 -18.18
CA ASN A 31 -25.06 -25.54 -18.20
C ASN A 31 -26.01 -25.06 -17.09
N ASP A 32 -25.72 -23.94 -16.41
CA ASP A 32 -26.68 -23.30 -15.48
C ASP A 32 -26.58 -21.77 -15.58
N ASN A 33 -27.46 -21.15 -16.38
CA ASN A 33 -27.55 -19.69 -16.52
C ASN A 33 -27.77 -18.97 -15.17
N ILE A 34 -28.39 -19.65 -14.20
CA ILE A 34 -28.60 -19.15 -12.82
C ILE A 34 -27.26 -19.13 -12.06
N SER A 35 -26.44 -20.18 -12.19
CA SER A 35 -25.12 -20.24 -11.55
C SER A 35 -24.18 -19.17 -12.10
N SER A 36 -24.18 -18.94 -13.42
CA SER A 36 -23.33 -17.95 -14.08
C SER A 36 -23.68 -16.50 -13.68
N THR A 37 -24.97 -16.17 -13.53
CA THR A 37 -25.43 -14.84 -13.11
C THR A 37 -25.14 -14.57 -11.63
N GLU A 38 -25.35 -15.57 -10.76
CA GLU A 38 -24.97 -15.46 -9.35
C GLU A 38 -23.46 -15.30 -9.14
N ILE A 39 -22.64 -16.02 -9.91
CA ILE A 39 -21.17 -15.90 -9.85
C ILE A 39 -20.73 -14.50 -10.31
N LEU A 40 -21.30 -14.00 -11.41
CA LEU A 40 -21.02 -12.66 -11.90
C LEU A 40 -21.33 -11.61 -10.83
N GLU A 41 -22.51 -11.70 -10.21
CA GLU A 41 -22.94 -10.77 -9.16
C GLU A 41 -22.04 -10.86 -7.91
N LYS A 42 -21.64 -12.06 -7.50
CA LYS A 42 -20.65 -12.25 -6.42
C LYS A 42 -19.32 -11.58 -6.74
N ASN A 43 -18.83 -11.71 -7.97
CA ASN A 43 -17.58 -11.09 -8.39
C ASN A 43 -17.69 -9.56 -8.41
N LYS A 44 -18.80 -8.98 -8.93
CA LYS A 44 -19.07 -7.54 -8.84
C LYS A 44 -19.00 -7.04 -7.41
N ASN A 45 -19.72 -7.71 -6.51
CA ASN A 45 -19.77 -7.36 -5.10
C ASN A 45 -18.39 -7.45 -4.43
N TYR A 46 -17.58 -8.45 -4.78
CA TYR A 46 -16.20 -8.55 -4.31
C TYR A 46 -15.34 -7.37 -4.74
N PHE A 47 -15.34 -7.00 -6.03
CA PHE A 47 -14.56 -5.86 -6.50
C PHE A 47 -15.03 -4.54 -5.89
N ILE A 48 -16.35 -4.33 -5.79
CA ILE A 48 -16.91 -3.12 -5.16
C ILE A 48 -16.52 -3.05 -3.68
N ALA A 49 -16.62 -4.15 -2.93
CA ALA A 49 -16.20 -4.20 -1.53
C ALA A 49 -14.71 -3.89 -1.38
N SER A 50 -13.87 -4.45 -2.26
CA SER A 50 -12.44 -4.19 -2.28
C SER A 50 -12.13 -2.72 -2.59
N ALA A 51 -12.84 -2.10 -3.55
CA ALA A 51 -12.71 -0.68 -3.86
C ALA A 51 -13.14 0.20 -2.66
N ASN A 52 -14.26 -0.13 -2.01
CA ASN A 52 -14.74 0.58 -0.82
C ASN A 52 -13.72 0.50 0.33
N LYS A 53 -13.09 -0.65 0.54
CA LYS A 53 -12.01 -0.81 1.53
C LYS A 53 -10.83 0.10 1.22
N ILE A 54 -10.42 0.21 -0.04
CA ILE A 54 -9.33 1.11 -0.45
C ILE A 54 -9.74 2.58 -0.24
N ILE A 55 -10.95 2.98 -0.65
CA ILE A 55 -11.50 4.32 -0.44
C ILE A 55 -11.45 4.70 1.05
N ALA A 56 -11.92 3.81 1.94
CA ALA A 56 -11.92 4.05 3.37
C ALA A 56 -10.49 4.30 3.91
N ARG A 57 -9.53 3.47 3.48
CA ARG A 57 -8.12 3.64 3.86
C ARG A 57 -7.50 4.93 3.32
N ILE A 58 -7.85 5.33 2.09
CA ILE A 58 -7.41 6.61 1.52
C ILE A 58 -7.98 7.79 2.33
N LYS A 59 -9.27 7.75 2.67
CA LYS A 59 -9.90 8.80 3.50
C LYS A 59 -9.27 8.91 4.88
N LEU A 60 -8.96 7.77 5.51
CA LEU A 60 -8.25 7.74 6.79
C LEU A 60 -6.84 8.32 6.67
N ALA A 61 -6.08 7.91 5.65
CA ALA A 61 -4.74 8.45 5.39
C ALA A 61 -4.78 9.95 5.12
N LYS A 62 -5.80 10.45 4.39
CA LYS A 62 -6.04 11.89 4.22
C LYS A 62 -6.16 12.59 5.56
N LYS A 63 -7.07 12.11 6.41
CA LYS A 63 -7.29 12.69 7.74
C LYS A 63 -6.03 12.69 8.59
N ARG A 64 -5.25 11.62 8.56
CA ARG A 64 -3.97 11.56 9.29
C ARG A 64 -2.93 12.50 8.71
N SER A 65 -2.90 12.70 7.38
CA SER A 65 -1.97 13.64 6.74
C SER A 65 -2.28 15.11 7.08
N GLU A 66 -3.56 15.46 7.27
CA GLU A 66 -3.99 16.82 7.67
C GLU A 66 -3.41 17.22 9.04
N TYR A 67 -3.24 16.26 9.97
CA TYR A 67 -2.69 16.52 11.31
C TYR A 67 -1.22 16.12 11.48
N GLY A 68 -0.71 15.24 10.61
CA GLY A 68 0.59 14.59 10.78
C GLY A 68 1.72 15.18 9.94
N LEU A 69 1.43 16.14 9.06
CA LEU A 69 2.41 16.73 8.14
C LEU A 69 2.48 18.24 8.31
N ASN A 70 3.71 18.75 8.34
CA ASN A 70 3.99 20.17 8.45
C ASN A 70 4.58 20.73 7.14
N ASN A 71 4.89 19.85 6.17
CA ASN A 71 5.48 20.20 4.89
C ASN A 71 4.37 20.44 3.84
N ASN A 72 4.23 21.70 3.41
CA ASN A 72 3.20 22.13 2.47
C ASN A 72 3.27 21.41 1.11
N ASP A 73 4.46 21.11 0.61
CA ASP A 73 4.63 20.40 -0.66
C ASP A 73 4.20 18.93 -0.57
N HIS A 74 4.51 18.26 0.54
CA HIS A 74 4.03 16.90 0.78
C HIS A 74 2.51 16.87 0.89
N VAL A 75 1.91 17.80 1.63
CA VAL A 75 0.44 17.90 1.76
C VAL A 75 -0.21 18.12 0.40
N ARG A 76 0.32 19.04 -0.41
CA ARG A 76 -0.17 19.31 -1.77
C ARG A 76 -0.10 18.08 -2.67
N LEU A 77 1.05 17.40 -2.72
CA LEU A 77 1.25 16.20 -3.52
C LEU A 77 0.28 15.08 -3.10
N ILE A 78 0.17 14.84 -1.80
CA ILE A 78 -0.71 13.80 -1.24
C ILE A 78 -2.17 14.10 -1.60
N ASN A 79 -2.64 15.34 -1.43
CA ASN A 79 -4.01 15.72 -1.78
C ASN A 79 -4.33 15.51 -3.26
N LEU A 80 -3.38 15.81 -4.16
CA LEU A 80 -3.50 15.56 -5.59
C LEU A 80 -3.65 14.05 -5.88
N LYS A 81 -2.78 13.21 -5.29
CA LYS A 81 -2.81 11.75 -5.49
C LYS A 81 -4.07 11.11 -4.90
N ILE A 82 -4.52 11.57 -3.73
CA ILE A 82 -5.77 11.13 -3.10
C ILE A 82 -6.96 11.45 -4.00
N SER A 83 -7.05 12.70 -4.46
CA SER A 83 -8.18 13.15 -5.30
C SER A 83 -8.26 12.37 -6.61
N ALA A 84 -7.12 12.16 -7.27
CA ALA A 84 -7.07 11.35 -8.49
C ALA A 84 -7.49 9.89 -8.24
N SER A 85 -7.01 9.28 -7.15
CA SER A 85 -7.32 7.90 -6.77
C SER A 85 -8.79 7.70 -6.42
N LEU A 86 -9.38 8.61 -5.64
CA LEU A 86 -10.80 8.54 -5.27
C LEU A 86 -11.70 8.66 -6.49
N ARG A 87 -11.43 9.64 -7.38
CA ARG A 87 -12.19 9.76 -8.64
C ARG A 87 -12.12 8.49 -9.47
N TRP A 88 -10.93 7.90 -9.58
CA TRP A 88 -10.76 6.67 -10.33
C TRP A 88 -11.49 5.48 -9.70
N LEU A 89 -11.43 5.29 -8.38
CA LEU A 89 -12.14 4.20 -7.69
C LEU A 89 -13.67 4.34 -7.80
N GLU A 90 -14.21 5.56 -7.69
CA GLU A 90 -15.65 5.76 -7.85
C GLU A 90 -16.11 5.54 -9.29
N LYS A 91 -15.30 5.94 -10.28
CA LYS A 91 -15.57 5.59 -11.68
C LYS A 91 -15.55 4.08 -11.87
N LEU A 92 -14.51 3.41 -11.38
CA LEU A 92 -14.36 1.96 -11.51
C LEU A 92 -15.55 1.20 -10.90
N LYS A 93 -16.03 1.61 -9.72
CA LYS A 93 -17.22 1.00 -9.11
C LYS A 93 -18.46 1.14 -9.99
N LYS A 94 -18.64 2.26 -10.69
CA LYS A 94 -19.76 2.45 -11.62
C LYS A 94 -19.60 1.52 -12.83
N ASP A 95 -18.41 1.49 -13.42
CA ASP A 95 -18.09 0.64 -14.57
C ASP A 95 -18.39 -0.84 -14.25
N ILE A 96 -17.95 -1.34 -13.09
CA ILE A 96 -18.18 -2.72 -12.63
C ILE A 96 -19.65 -3.04 -12.41
N LYS A 97 -20.43 -2.11 -11.87
CA LYS A 97 -21.88 -2.33 -11.68
C LYS A 97 -22.60 -2.53 -13.01
N SER A 98 -22.25 -1.72 -14.01
CA SER A 98 -22.85 -1.75 -15.34
C SER A 98 -22.33 -2.87 -16.24
N ASP A 99 -21.22 -3.51 -15.91
CA ASP A 99 -20.59 -4.51 -16.77
C ASP A 99 -21.37 -5.85 -16.74
N ILE A 100 -21.41 -6.53 -17.87
CA ILE A 100 -22.04 -7.85 -18.05
C ILE A 100 -20.98 -8.97 -18.09
N ASN A 101 -19.70 -8.62 -18.18
CA ASN A 101 -18.59 -9.57 -18.23
C ASN A 101 -18.04 -9.86 -16.83
N SER A 102 -17.41 -11.03 -16.65
CA SER A 102 -16.79 -11.44 -15.39
C SER A 102 -15.36 -10.90 -15.19
N GLU A 103 -14.70 -10.45 -16.26
CA GLU A 103 -13.36 -9.86 -16.22
C GLU A 103 -13.42 -8.32 -16.18
N PHE A 104 -13.57 -7.78 -14.98
CA PHE A 104 -13.81 -6.35 -14.75
C PHE A 104 -12.59 -5.43 -14.88
N LEU A 105 -11.38 -6.01 -14.86
CA LEU A 105 -10.14 -5.25 -14.91
C LEU A 105 -9.27 -5.78 -16.04
N ASN A 106 -9.06 -4.95 -17.07
CA ASN A 106 -7.97 -5.21 -18.00
C ASN A 106 -6.61 -5.04 -17.31
N VAL A 107 -5.54 -5.49 -17.96
CA VAL A 107 -4.16 -5.45 -17.43
C VAL A 107 -3.80 -4.05 -16.92
N LYS A 108 -4.15 -2.98 -17.64
CA LYS A 108 -3.84 -1.59 -17.25
C LYS A 108 -4.61 -1.17 -16.00
N GLN A 109 -5.90 -1.50 -15.91
CA GLN A 109 -6.74 -1.23 -14.73
C GLN A 109 -6.28 -2.02 -13.51
N TYR A 110 -5.89 -3.29 -13.69
CA TYR A 110 -5.33 -4.11 -12.62
C TYR A 110 -4.03 -3.51 -12.07
N LYS A 111 -3.13 -3.05 -12.94
CA LYS A 111 -1.91 -2.36 -12.52
C LYS A 111 -2.22 -1.06 -11.78
N LYS A 112 -3.13 -0.24 -12.30
CA LYS A 112 -3.58 0.99 -11.62
C LYS A 112 -4.21 0.71 -10.25
N TRP A 113 -4.95 -0.39 -10.11
CA TRP A 113 -5.51 -0.83 -8.84
C TRP A 113 -4.42 -1.04 -7.79
N HIS A 114 -3.34 -1.73 -8.14
CA HIS A 114 -2.21 -1.96 -7.22
C HIS A 114 -1.50 -0.67 -6.83
N ALA A 115 -1.31 0.27 -7.77
CA ALA A 115 -0.79 1.60 -7.46
C ALA A 115 -1.65 2.31 -6.39
N VAL A 116 -2.97 2.32 -6.59
CA VAL A 116 -3.92 2.99 -5.69
C VAL A 116 -4.02 2.28 -4.33
N LYS A 117 -3.91 0.95 -4.31
CA LYS A 117 -3.90 0.14 -3.08
C LYS A 117 -2.70 0.48 -2.17
N LEU A 118 -1.56 0.84 -2.76
CA LEU A 118 -0.34 1.20 -2.03
C LEU A 118 -0.34 2.64 -1.50
N LEU A 119 -1.15 3.52 -2.08
CA LEU A 119 -1.20 4.94 -1.74
C LEU A 119 -1.40 5.21 -0.24
N PRO A 120 -2.37 4.60 0.48
CA PRO A 120 -2.52 4.83 1.91
C PRO A 120 -1.24 4.51 2.69
N SER A 121 -0.57 3.41 2.35
CA SER A 121 0.65 3.01 3.05
C SER A 121 1.81 3.98 2.79
N ALA A 122 1.92 4.53 1.59
CA ALA A 122 2.95 5.53 1.29
C ALA A 122 2.71 6.81 2.09
N ILE A 123 1.46 7.26 2.19
CA ILE A 123 1.07 8.44 2.99
C ILE A 123 1.40 8.25 4.47
N GLU A 124 1.01 7.10 5.05
CA GLU A 124 1.33 6.78 6.45
C GLU A 124 2.84 6.77 6.70
N GLY A 125 3.61 6.20 5.77
CA GLY A 125 5.07 6.24 5.80
C GLY A 125 5.64 7.66 5.86
N ILE A 126 5.13 8.58 5.02
CA ILE A 126 5.56 9.99 5.01
C ILE A 126 5.21 10.70 6.32
N ILE A 127 4.07 10.37 6.93
CA ILE A 127 3.68 10.90 8.25
C ILE A 127 4.67 10.40 9.32
N ILE A 128 5.01 9.11 9.30
CA ILE A 128 5.98 8.53 10.23
C ILE A 128 7.36 9.20 10.07
N THR A 129 7.87 9.31 8.84
CA THR A 129 9.17 9.95 8.60
C THR A 129 9.15 11.41 9.05
N SER A 130 8.07 12.16 8.76
CA SER A 130 7.91 13.55 9.20
C SER A 130 7.94 13.69 10.72
N LYS A 131 7.26 12.78 11.46
CA LYS A 131 7.30 12.77 12.93
C LYS A 131 8.69 12.49 13.47
N ILE A 132 9.42 11.54 12.89
CA ILE A 132 10.78 11.22 13.33
C ILE A 132 11.74 12.38 13.01
N LYS A 133 11.61 13.01 11.84
CA LYS A 133 12.36 14.24 11.50
C LYS A 133 12.11 15.35 12.51
N TYR A 134 10.86 15.58 12.88
CA TYR A 134 10.52 16.58 13.89
C TYR A 134 11.20 16.28 15.24
N LYS A 135 11.19 15.03 15.69
CA LYS A 135 11.94 14.63 16.89
C LYS A 135 13.44 14.91 16.74
N LEU A 136 14.04 14.57 15.60
CA LEU A 136 15.47 14.77 15.31
C LEU A 136 15.87 16.25 15.28
N LEU A 137 15.00 17.15 14.81
CA LEU A 137 15.23 18.59 14.78
C LEU A 137 15.24 19.20 16.19
N ASN A 138 14.49 18.63 17.13
CA ASN A 138 14.37 19.11 18.50
C ASN A 138 15.41 18.50 19.47
N ILE A 139 16.47 17.88 18.94
CA ILE A 139 17.56 17.36 19.77
C ILE A 139 18.61 18.47 19.96
N ASP A 140 18.89 18.83 21.22
CA ASP A 140 19.98 19.75 21.57
C ASP A 140 21.30 19.29 20.94
N SER A 141 22.04 20.20 20.30
CA SER A 141 23.30 19.92 19.57
C SER A 141 24.47 19.45 20.45
N CYS A 142 24.29 19.40 21.78
CA CYS A 142 25.31 18.96 22.73
C CYS A 142 25.35 17.43 22.88
N TYR A 143 25.83 16.73 21.86
CA TYR A 143 26.07 15.28 21.91
C TYR A 143 27.42 14.91 21.27
N SER A 144 28.10 13.90 21.84
CA SER A 144 29.42 13.43 21.40
C SER A 144 29.49 11.90 21.30
N GLY A 145 30.54 11.39 20.63
CA GLY A 145 30.82 9.96 20.50
C GLY A 145 29.67 9.16 19.86
N SER A 146 29.36 7.99 20.45
CA SER A 146 28.32 7.06 19.93
C SER A 146 26.93 7.69 19.76
N SER A 147 26.60 8.72 20.55
CA SER A 147 25.33 9.43 20.45
C SER A 147 25.24 10.24 19.17
N LYS A 148 26.32 10.93 18.77
CA LYS A 148 26.38 11.68 17.51
C LYS A 148 26.18 10.75 16.32
N GLN A 149 26.90 9.63 16.31
CA GLN A 149 26.80 8.63 15.26
C GLN A 149 25.38 8.06 15.13
N ASN A 150 24.72 7.71 16.25
CA ASN A 150 23.35 7.21 16.22
C ASN A 150 22.35 8.24 15.63
N ILE A 151 22.53 9.53 15.93
CA ILE A 151 21.69 10.60 15.37
C ILE A 151 21.94 10.78 13.87
N GLU A 152 23.19 10.75 13.42
CA GLU A 152 23.53 10.83 11.99
C GLU A 152 23.00 9.63 11.20
N GLU A 153 23.13 8.42 11.74
CA GLU A 153 22.55 7.22 11.16
C GLU A 153 21.02 7.29 11.10
N ALA A 154 20.37 7.76 12.17
CA ALA A 154 18.91 7.94 12.19
C ALA A 154 18.44 8.94 11.11
N LYS A 155 19.16 10.06 10.92
CA LYS A 155 18.88 11.02 9.84
C LYS A 155 18.96 10.36 8.47
N LYS A 156 20.05 9.63 8.20
CA LYS A 156 20.25 8.93 6.92
C LYS A 156 19.15 7.90 6.64
N TYR A 157 18.76 7.11 7.64
CA TYR A 157 17.67 6.14 7.47
C TYR A 157 16.34 6.83 7.15
N ILE A 158 16.05 7.96 7.78
CA ILE A 158 14.79 8.69 7.56
C ILE A 158 14.73 9.39 6.21
N GLU A 159 15.84 9.99 5.75
CA GLU A 159 15.93 10.54 4.40
C GLU A 159 15.72 9.45 3.35
N ASN A 160 16.38 8.30 3.52
CA ASN A 160 16.23 7.15 2.64
C ASN A 160 14.80 6.58 2.62
N ALA A 161 14.16 6.51 3.78
CA ALA A 161 12.79 6.01 3.90
C ALA A 161 11.79 6.98 3.25
N GLU A 162 11.95 8.28 3.46
CA GLU A 162 11.08 9.30 2.87
C GLU A 162 11.17 9.30 1.34
N ILE A 163 12.39 9.25 0.77
CA ILE A 163 12.59 9.13 -0.68
C ILE A 163 11.83 7.92 -1.24
N LYS A 164 11.88 6.78 -0.55
CA LYS A 164 11.16 5.57 -0.96
C LYS A 164 9.64 5.76 -0.86
N PHE A 165 9.11 6.35 0.20
CA PHE A 165 7.67 6.61 0.30
C PHE A 165 7.18 7.63 -0.73
N LEU A 166 7.95 8.68 -1.02
CA LEU A 166 7.66 9.63 -2.09
C LEU A 166 7.65 8.96 -3.47
N ARG A 167 8.56 8.00 -3.71
CA ARG A 167 8.52 7.17 -4.93
C ARG A 167 7.24 6.35 -5.00
N LEU A 168 6.78 5.76 -3.89
CA LEU A 168 5.54 4.99 -3.84
C LEU A 168 4.27 5.83 -4.05
N LEU A 169 4.27 7.13 -3.74
CA LEU A 169 3.17 8.04 -4.09
C LEU A 169 3.00 8.22 -5.61
N ASN A 170 4.05 7.97 -6.38
CA ASN A 170 4.09 8.22 -7.83
C ASN A 170 3.86 6.96 -8.68
N LEU A 171 3.48 5.84 -8.07
CA LEU A 171 3.11 4.63 -8.81
C LEU A 171 1.95 4.90 -9.77
N ASN A 172 2.02 4.25 -10.93
CA ASN A 172 1.03 4.29 -12.00
C ASN A 172 0.91 2.91 -12.65
N GLU A 173 0.07 2.79 -13.68
CA GLU A 173 -0.16 1.54 -14.42
C GLU A 173 1.10 0.93 -15.07
N ASN A 174 2.20 1.68 -15.22
CA ASN A 174 3.44 1.21 -15.84
C ASN A 174 4.49 0.79 -14.80
N SER A 175 4.17 0.91 -13.51
CA SER A 175 5.10 0.60 -12.42
C SER A 175 5.24 -0.90 -12.19
N ASP A 176 6.41 -1.33 -11.68
CA ASP A 176 6.61 -2.68 -11.16
C ASP A 176 6.10 -2.77 -9.71
N PHE A 177 4.96 -3.44 -9.52
CA PHE A 177 4.32 -3.56 -8.21
C PHE A 177 5.01 -4.56 -7.28
N LYS A 178 5.68 -5.59 -7.83
CA LYS A 178 6.46 -6.52 -7.00
C LYS A 178 7.64 -5.76 -6.40
N GLN A 179 8.33 -4.97 -7.22
CA GLN A 179 9.39 -4.09 -6.72
C GLN A 179 8.85 -3.02 -5.76
N ALA A 180 7.68 -2.44 -6.02
CA ALA A 180 7.06 -1.44 -5.15
C ALA A 180 6.75 -1.99 -3.74
N GLU A 181 6.26 -3.22 -3.63
CA GLU A 181 6.04 -3.87 -2.32
C GLU A 181 7.36 -4.09 -1.58
N SER A 182 8.43 -4.51 -2.26
CA SER A 182 9.76 -4.63 -1.65
C SER A 182 10.28 -3.27 -1.17
N ILE A 183 10.13 -2.21 -1.97
CA ILE A 183 10.49 -0.84 -1.59
C ILE A 183 9.71 -0.40 -0.35
N ARG A 184 8.42 -0.71 -0.27
CA ARG A 184 7.57 -0.38 0.89
C ARG A 184 8.11 -1.03 2.16
N ILE A 185 8.43 -2.32 2.11
CA ILE A 185 8.97 -3.07 3.26
C ILE A 185 10.30 -2.46 3.71
N LEU A 186 11.21 -2.19 2.76
CA LEU A 186 12.49 -1.56 3.05
C LEU A 186 12.33 -0.18 3.71
N ALA A 187 11.43 0.66 3.20
CA ALA A 187 11.17 1.99 3.76
C ALA A 187 10.65 1.95 5.21
N TYR A 188 9.77 1.00 5.52
CA TYR A 188 9.32 0.80 6.90
C TYR A 188 10.44 0.27 7.80
N ASN A 189 11.28 -0.65 7.31
CA ASN A 189 12.42 -1.15 8.07
C ASN A 189 13.41 -0.02 8.40
N GLU A 190 13.71 0.85 7.43
CA GLU A 190 14.55 2.04 7.65
C GLU A 190 13.91 3.00 8.67
N SER A 191 12.59 3.21 8.61
CA SER A 191 11.87 4.03 9.58
C SER A 191 11.97 3.46 11.01
N ILE A 192 11.85 2.13 11.15
CA ILE A 192 11.99 1.42 12.43
C ILE A 192 13.43 1.53 12.96
N LEU A 193 14.43 1.36 12.10
CA LEU A 193 15.83 1.48 12.48
C LEU A 193 16.15 2.88 13.00
N ALA A 194 15.64 3.91 12.32
CA ALA A 194 15.81 5.29 12.77
C ALA A 194 15.18 5.56 14.14
N ASP A 195 13.94 5.12 14.36
CA ASP A 195 13.25 5.34 15.64
C ASP A 195 13.96 4.59 16.78
N LYS A 196 14.44 3.35 16.55
CA LYS A 196 15.25 2.60 17.52
C LYS A 196 16.56 3.31 17.88
N LYS A 197 17.26 3.87 16.90
CA LYS A 197 18.49 4.64 17.12
C LYS A 197 18.22 5.88 17.97
N LEU A 198 17.10 6.54 17.72
CA LEU A 198 16.64 7.70 18.48
C LEU A 198 16.25 7.35 19.93
N GLU A 199 15.51 6.26 20.15
CA GLU A 199 15.14 5.80 21.50
C GLU A 199 16.37 5.43 22.34
N SER A 200 17.36 4.77 21.73
CA SER A 200 18.62 4.45 22.38
C SER A 200 19.35 5.70 22.88
N PHE A 201 19.32 6.78 22.10
CA PHE A 201 19.86 8.07 22.50
C PHE A 201 19.10 8.68 23.69
N ILE A 202 17.76 8.73 23.63
CA ILE A 202 16.92 9.32 24.70
C ILE A 202 17.15 8.60 26.04
N LYS A 203 17.20 7.25 26.03
CA LYS A 203 17.45 6.46 27.24
C LYS A 203 18.82 6.76 27.87
N LYS A 204 19.86 7.01 27.07
CA LYS A 204 21.19 7.40 27.59
C LYS A 204 21.17 8.77 28.25
N LYS A 205 20.48 9.77 27.67
CA LYS A 205 20.37 11.13 28.24
C LYS A 205 19.63 11.14 29.59
N CYS A 206 18.64 10.26 29.79
CA CYS A 206 17.94 10.15 31.07
C CYS A 206 18.79 9.46 32.16
N LYS A 207 19.67 8.52 31.79
CA LYS A 207 20.56 7.85 32.76
C LYS A 207 21.72 8.71 33.23
N SER A 208 22.15 9.72 32.46
CA SER A 208 23.24 10.63 32.83
C SER A 208 22.81 11.82 33.69
N LYS A 209 21.55 11.84 34.17
CA LYS A 209 20.97 12.91 35.00
C LYS A 209 20.66 12.45 36.44
N ILE A 210 21.09 11.24 36.83
CA ILE A 210 21.02 10.69 38.19
C ILE A 210 22.46 10.52 38.66
#